data_AF-A0A920N8T2-F1
#
_entry.id   AF-A0A920N8T2-F1
#
_cell.length_a   1.000
_cell.length_b   1.000
_cell.length_c   1.000
_cell.angle_alpha   90.00
_cell.angle_beta   90.00
_cell.angle_gamma   90.00
#
_symmetry.space_group_name_H-M   'P 1'
#
loop_
_entity.id
_entity.type
_entity.pdbx_description
1 polymer ?
#
loop_
_entity_poly.entity_id
_entity_poly.type
_entity_poly.pdbx_seq_one_letter_code
_entity_poly.pdbx_strand_id
1 'polypeptide(L)'
;MVRRRRWGIDFVNHVAEAVGRKRPDLWIGTEAYAYSVVPPRKTKARPPKSRCKSRHITAAWCIRSKGSRSRINREFTRHLVGWRNACDHLLIWTYDMNPRDYWLPFPNMRSQPANLRTFVKNKGRGIFMQGTGENTEFSDLRAYMMTALIWDPSRDADEFIKNSSPLLRARRQTDS
;
A
#
# COMPACT_ATOMS: atom_id res chain seq x y z
N MET A 1 34.55 -0.04 8.07
CA MET A 1 33.18 -0.58 8.23
C MET A 1 32.28 0.51 8.82
N VAL A 2 31.65 1.36 8.01
CA VAL A 2 30.82 2.46 8.51
C VAL A 2 29.52 1.88 9.07
N ARG A 3 29.34 1.97 10.39
CA ARG A 3 28.06 1.71 11.06
C ARG A 3 27.07 2.74 10.52
N ARG A 4 26.33 2.41 9.45
CA ARG A 4 25.18 3.21 9.00
C ARG A 4 24.18 3.25 10.15
N ARG A 5 24.20 4.31 10.94
CA ARG A 5 23.10 4.63 11.87
C ARG A 5 21.86 4.75 10.98
N ARG A 6 20.98 3.75 11.02
CA ARG A 6 19.73 3.75 10.24
C ARG A 6 18.76 4.70 10.96
N TRP A 7 18.81 5.98 10.60
CA TRP A 7 17.97 7.06 11.10
C TRP A 7 16.49 6.98 10.67
N GLY A 8 15.90 5.79 10.62
CA GLY A 8 14.51 5.62 10.17
C GLY A 8 13.51 5.82 11.30
N ILE A 9 13.13 4.71 11.93
CA ILE A 9 12.08 4.68 12.95
C ILE A 9 12.51 5.35 14.28
N ASP A 10 13.80 5.35 14.60
CA ASP A 10 14.32 5.97 15.82
C ASP A 10 14.11 7.48 15.79
N PHE A 11 14.41 8.13 14.65
CA PHE A 11 14.15 9.56 14.47
C PHE A 11 12.66 9.87 14.68
N VAL A 12 11.78 9.07 14.06
CA VAL A 12 10.33 9.25 14.18
C VAL A 12 9.84 9.04 15.61
N ASN A 13 10.41 8.10 16.36
CA ASN A 13 10.09 7.93 17.77
C ASN A 13 10.44 9.19 18.59
N HIS A 14 11.58 9.84 18.33
CA HIS A 14 11.96 11.08 19.03
C HIS A 14 11.03 12.24 18.67
N VAL A 15 10.68 12.39 17.39
CA VAL A 15 9.72 13.41 16.95
C VAL A 15 8.34 13.15 17.57
N ALA A 16 7.90 11.89 17.59
CA ALA A 16 6.66 11.48 18.21
C ALA A 16 6.63 11.81 19.70
N GLU A 17 7.74 11.60 20.42
CA GLU A 17 7.84 11.92 21.83
C GLU A 17 7.74 13.42 22.08
N ALA A 18 8.48 14.22 21.30
CA ALA A 18 8.49 15.67 21.45
C ALA A 18 7.11 16.29 21.14
N VAL A 19 6.50 15.89 20.03
CA VAL A 19 5.19 16.41 19.60
C VAL A 19 4.06 15.86 20.46
N GLY A 20 4.11 14.58 20.82
CA GLY A 20 3.08 13.91 21.62
C GLY A 20 2.88 14.51 23.01
N ARG A 21 3.88 15.23 23.55
CA ARG A 21 3.74 16.01 24.79
C ARG A 21 2.75 17.17 24.66
N LYS A 22 2.60 17.75 23.45
CA LYS A 22 1.72 18.90 23.18
C LYS A 22 0.48 18.54 22.38
N ARG A 23 0.59 17.55 21.50
CA ARG A 23 -0.44 17.15 20.53
C ARG A 23 -0.60 15.62 20.49
N PRO A 24 -1.19 15.01 21.53
CA PRO A 24 -1.38 13.56 21.60
C PRO A 24 -2.41 13.01 20.61
N ASP A 25 -3.15 13.89 19.93
CA ASP A 25 -4.16 13.61 18.91
C ASP A 25 -3.56 13.33 17.52
N LEU A 26 -2.31 13.72 17.27
CA LEU A 26 -1.68 13.61 15.97
C LEU A 26 -1.05 12.23 15.71
N TRP A 27 -1.03 11.87 14.43
CA TRP A 27 -0.36 10.67 13.94
C TRP A 27 0.95 11.07 13.29
N ILE A 28 2.07 10.54 13.77
CA ILE A 28 3.38 10.75 13.15
C ILE A 28 3.84 9.42 12.57
N GLY A 29 4.24 9.47 11.31
CA GLY A 29 4.70 8.32 10.53
C GLY A 29 5.85 8.73 9.62
N THR A 30 6.41 7.74 8.93
CA THR A 30 7.52 7.91 7.99
C THR A 30 7.38 6.88 6.90
N GLU A 31 7.81 7.22 5.70
CA GLU A 31 7.76 6.34 4.54
C GLU A 31 8.85 5.25 4.57
N ALA A 32 8.51 3.98 4.28
CA ALA A 32 9.46 2.86 4.12
C ALA A 32 9.84 2.68 2.65
N TYR A 33 10.22 3.77 2.00
CA TYR A 33 10.56 3.79 0.58
C TYR A 33 12.06 3.71 0.38
N ALA A 34 12.48 3.13 -0.74
CA ALA A 34 13.88 3.07 -1.14
C ALA A 34 14.81 2.58 0.00
N TYR A 35 15.60 3.47 0.60
CA TYR A 35 16.57 3.13 1.64
C TYR A 35 15.94 2.69 2.98
N SER A 36 14.69 3.05 3.25
CA SER A 36 13.97 2.69 4.48
C SER A 36 13.05 1.47 4.31
N VAL A 37 13.05 0.80 3.15
CA VAL A 37 12.17 -0.37 2.88
C VAL A 37 12.42 -1.54 3.83
N VAL A 38 13.68 -1.72 4.26
CA VAL A 38 14.06 -2.83 5.13
C VAL A 38 13.69 -2.49 6.57
N PRO A 39 12.83 -3.28 7.23
CA PRO A 39 12.40 -3.01 8.60
C PRO A 39 13.57 -2.98 9.59
N PRO A 40 13.44 -2.20 10.68
CA PRO A 40 14.44 -2.16 11.74
C PRO A 40 14.59 -3.53 12.41
N ARG A 41 15.83 -3.90 12.76
CA ARG A 41 16.10 -5.19 13.42
C ARG A 41 15.78 -5.21 14.92
N LYS A 42 15.89 -4.06 15.59
CA LYS A 42 15.82 -3.95 17.05
C LYS A 42 14.81 -2.91 17.52
N THR A 43 14.74 -1.78 16.82
CA THR A 43 13.84 -0.69 17.17
C THR A 43 12.41 -1.00 16.73
N LYS A 44 11.45 -0.75 17.62
CA LYS A 44 10.01 -0.76 17.31
C LYS A 44 9.47 0.67 17.36
N ALA A 45 8.39 0.94 16.66
CA ALA A 45 7.60 2.15 16.88
C ALA A 45 7.14 2.14 18.34
N ARG A 46 7.44 3.19 19.10
CA ARG A 46 7.03 3.31 20.51
C ARG A 46 6.02 4.44 20.63
N PRO A 47 4.84 4.21 21.22
CA PRO A 47 3.94 5.31 21.56
C PRO A 47 4.50 6.06 22.77
N PRO A 48 4.63 7.39 22.74
CA PRO A 48 4.88 8.19 23.93
C PRO A 48 3.52 8.49 24.56
N LYS A 49 2.93 7.53 25.30
CA LYS A 49 1.56 7.61 25.89
C LYS A 49 0.45 8.11 24.92
N SER A 50 0.73 8.20 23.63
CA SER A 50 -0.11 8.78 22.59
C SER A 50 -0.04 7.89 21.36
N ARG A 51 -1.14 7.85 20.62
CA ARG A 51 -1.45 6.94 19.51
C ARG A 51 -0.66 7.29 18.25
N CYS A 52 0.65 7.43 18.39
CA CYS A 52 1.55 7.64 17.27
C CYS A 52 1.79 6.31 16.55
N LYS A 53 1.46 6.30 15.27
CA LYS A 53 1.19 5.09 14.49
C LYS A 53 2.01 5.16 13.22
N SER A 54 3.13 4.45 13.25
CA SER A 54 4.16 4.48 12.21
C SER A 54 3.67 3.88 10.89
N ARG A 55 3.52 4.73 9.86
CA ARG A 55 2.92 4.45 8.54
C ARG A 55 3.94 4.09 7.45
N HIS A 56 4.10 2.83 7.03
CA HIS A 56 5.13 2.39 6.05
C HIS A 56 4.60 1.32 5.05
N ILE A 57 5.20 1.02 3.87
CA ILE A 57 5.02 1.65 2.55
C ILE A 57 4.71 0.63 1.43
N THR A 58 4.32 1.20 0.29
CA THR A 58 4.18 0.78 -1.11
C THR A 58 4.57 -0.62 -1.60
N ALA A 59 3.59 -1.29 -2.21
CA ALA A 59 3.81 -2.38 -3.17
C ALA A 59 3.48 -1.90 -4.59
N ALA A 60 4.49 -1.78 -5.43
CA ALA A 60 4.33 -2.11 -6.83
C ALA A 60 4.62 -3.63 -6.93
N TRP A 61 3.85 -4.35 -7.75
CA TRP A 61 4.04 -5.77 -8.14
C TRP A 61 3.29 -6.85 -7.34
N CYS A 62 2.86 -7.88 -8.10
CA CYS A 62 2.09 -9.04 -7.67
C CYS A 62 2.59 -9.69 -6.38
N ILE A 63 1.89 -9.48 -5.29
CA ILE A 63 2.04 -10.20 -4.04
C ILE A 63 1.34 -11.56 -4.16
N ARG A 64 1.94 -12.50 -4.89
CA ARG A 64 1.64 -13.92 -4.64
C ARG A 64 2.37 -14.34 -3.36
N SER A 65 1.65 -14.33 -2.23
CA SER A 65 2.26 -14.56 -0.90
C SER A 65 2.65 -16.02 -0.62
N LYS A 66 2.09 -17.00 -1.33
CA LYS A 66 2.52 -18.41 -1.26
C LYS A 66 2.98 -18.91 -2.62
N GLY A 67 4.16 -19.53 -2.66
CA GLY A 67 4.70 -20.16 -3.86
C GLY A 67 5.14 -19.21 -4.97
N SER A 68 5.36 -17.91 -4.69
CA SER A 68 5.97 -17.01 -5.67
C SER A 68 7.43 -17.42 -5.93
N ARG A 69 7.72 -17.74 -7.19
CA ARG A 69 9.11 -17.99 -7.66
C ARG A 69 9.94 -16.71 -7.73
N SER A 70 9.30 -15.54 -7.78
CA SER A 70 9.98 -14.23 -7.78
C SER A 70 10.68 -13.95 -6.45
N ARG A 71 11.99 -13.65 -6.51
CA ARG A 71 12.80 -13.21 -5.37
C ARG A 71 12.24 -11.92 -4.75
N ILE A 72 11.84 -10.97 -5.59
CA ILE A 72 11.33 -9.66 -5.18
C ILE A 72 10.08 -9.82 -4.31
N ASN A 73 9.14 -10.67 -4.71
CA ASN A 73 7.91 -10.91 -3.94
C ASN A 73 8.20 -11.55 -2.57
N ARG A 74 9.20 -12.42 -2.49
CA ARG A 74 9.61 -13.04 -1.22
C ARG A 74 10.24 -12.00 -0.30
N GLU A 75 11.11 -11.14 -0.82
CA GLU A 75 11.73 -10.05 -0.06
C GLU A 75 10.68 -9.04 0.42
N PHE A 76 9.76 -8.63 -0.45
CA PHE A 76 8.65 -7.77 -0.08
C PHE A 76 7.80 -8.38 1.04
N THR A 77 7.42 -9.66 0.90
CA THR A 77 6.62 -10.35 1.94
C THR A 77 7.38 -10.40 3.28
N ARG A 78 8.71 -10.61 3.26
CA ARG A 78 9.54 -10.56 4.48
C ARG A 78 9.56 -9.17 5.09
N HIS A 79 9.68 -8.12 4.28
CA HIS A 79 9.63 -6.73 4.76
C HIS A 79 8.26 -6.42 5.36
N LEU A 80 7.18 -6.82 4.69
CA LEU A 80 5.81 -6.62 5.18
C LEU A 80 5.59 -7.29 6.54
N VAL A 81 6.06 -8.53 6.72
CA VAL A 81 6.02 -9.24 8.02
C VAL A 81 6.91 -8.55 9.07
N GLY A 82 8.10 -8.11 8.69
CA GLY A 82 9.00 -7.40 9.61
C GLY A 82 8.39 -6.07 10.08
N TRP A 83 7.79 -5.31 9.18
CA TRP A 83 7.08 -4.07 9.50
C TRP A 83 5.85 -4.32 10.36
N ARG A 84 5.05 -5.34 10.06
CA ARG A 84 3.95 -5.79 10.94
C ARG A 84 4.41 -6.02 12.38
N ASN A 85 5.65 -6.51 12.60
CA ASN A 85 6.19 -6.75 13.94
C ASN A 85 6.81 -5.50 14.58
N ALA A 86 7.15 -4.49 13.79
CA ALA A 86 7.80 -3.26 14.22
C ALA A 86 6.80 -2.13 14.54
N CYS A 87 5.58 -2.16 13.99
CA CYS A 87 4.57 -1.14 14.20
C CYS A 87 3.13 -1.70 14.25
N ASP A 88 2.25 -1.02 15.00
CA ASP A 88 0.84 -1.42 15.15
C ASP A 88 -0.07 -1.00 13.97
N HIS A 89 0.39 -0.05 13.15
CA HIS A 89 -0.42 0.60 12.11
C HIS A 89 0.29 0.67 10.76
N LEU A 90 0.17 -0.41 10.01
CA LEU A 90 0.74 -0.52 8.67
C LEU A 90 -0.23 0.04 7.63
N LEU A 91 0.24 0.93 6.76
CA LEU A 91 -0.55 1.50 5.68
C LEU A 91 0.23 1.33 4.38
N ILE A 92 -0.42 0.80 3.34
CA ILE A 92 0.24 0.51 2.06
C ILE A 92 -0.18 1.51 1.00
N TRP A 93 0.76 1.89 0.14
CA TRP A 93 0.49 2.71 -1.05
C TRP A 93 0.73 1.87 -2.30
N THR A 94 -0.28 1.39 -2.99
CA THR A 94 -0.06 0.63 -4.23
C THR A 94 -0.19 1.52 -5.46
N TYR A 95 0.51 1.17 -6.53
CA TYR A 95 0.29 1.76 -7.84
C TYR A 95 -0.64 0.84 -8.63
N ASP A 96 -1.76 1.39 -9.10
CA ASP A 96 -2.61 0.77 -10.10
C ASP A 96 -2.38 1.33 -11.51
N MET A 97 -1.23 1.94 -11.70
CA MET A 97 -0.77 2.42 -12.99
C MET A 97 0.73 2.24 -13.12
N ASN A 98 1.25 2.44 -14.32
CA ASN A 98 2.68 2.44 -14.54
C ASN A 98 3.28 3.74 -13.94
N PRO A 99 4.12 3.64 -12.88
CA PRO A 99 4.68 4.82 -12.23
C PRO A 99 5.81 5.48 -13.04
N ARG A 100 6.29 4.83 -14.12
CA ARG A 100 7.35 5.39 -14.98
C ARG A 100 6.80 6.13 -16.18
N ASP A 101 5.65 5.70 -16.68
CA ASP A 101 5.00 6.32 -17.83
C ASP A 101 3.50 6.03 -17.78
N TYR A 102 2.69 7.07 -17.53
CA TYR A 102 1.24 6.94 -17.37
C TYR A 102 0.50 6.57 -18.66
N TRP A 103 1.13 6.74 -19.82
CA TRP A 103 0.53 6.43 -21.12
C TRP A 103 0.73 4.98 -21.52
N LEU A 104 1.66 4.28 -20.88
CA LEU A 104 1.92 2.87 -21.17
C LEU A 104 0.98 1.97 -20.36
N PRO A 105 0.40 0.93 -21.00
CA PRO A 105 -0.40 -0.07 -20.30
C PRO A 105 0.32 -0.70 -19.12
N PHE A 106 -0.41 -0.99 -18.04
CA PHE A 106 0.14 -1.61 -16.84
C PHE A 106 -0.58 -2.93 -16.48
N PRO A 107 -0.02 -4.11 -16.78
CA PRO A 107 -0.73 -5.38 -16.68
C PRO A 107 -0.80 -5.93 -15.24
N ASN A 108 -1.41 -5.18 -14.32
CA ASN A 108 -1.44 -5.48 -12.88
C ASN A 108 -2.85 -5.75 -12.31
N MET A 109 -3.93 -5.50 -13.06
CA MET A 109 -5.31 -5.57 -12.54
C MET A 109 -5.62 -6.90 -11.85
N ARG A 110 -5.27 -8.03 -12.49
CA ARG A 110 -5.48 -9.39 -11.95
C ARG A 110 -4.73 -9.70 -10.66
N SER A 111 -3.71 -8.91 -10.34
CA SER A 111 -2.93 -9.11 -9.13
C SER A 111 -3.51 -8.41 -7.90
N GLN A 112 -4.36 -7.39 -8.11
CA GLN A 112 -4.86 -6.53 -7.05
C GLN A 112 -5.58 -7.30 -5.92
N PRO A 113 -6.49 -8.26 -6.20
CA PRO A 113 -7.17 -8.98 -5.14
C PRO A 113 -6.20 -9.75 -4.21
N ALA A 114 -5.21 -10.43 -4.80
CA ALA A 114 -4.21 -11.17 -4.03
C ALA A 114 -3.30 -10.25 -3.20
N ASN A 115 -2.99 -9.06 -3.73
CA ASN A 115 -2.21 -8.04 -3.04
C ASN A 115 -2.94 -7.56 -1.79
N LEU A 116 -4.20 -7.18 -1.94
CA LEU A 116 -5.05 -6.71 -0.86
C LEU A 116 -5.24 -7.76 0.22
N ARG A 117 -5.55 -9.01 -0.14
CA ARG A 117 -5.67 -10.11 0.82
C ARG A 117 -4.37 -10.35 1.59
N THR A 118 -3.22 -10.26 0.91
CA THR A 118 -1.93 -10.40 1.61
C THR A 118 -1.71 -9.24 2.59
N PHE A 119 -2.09 -8.02 2.21
CA PHE A 119 -2.00 -6.87 3.10
C PHE A 119 -2.91 -6.99 4.33
N VAL A 120 -4.18 -7.36 4.13
CA VAL A 120 -5.15 -7.62 5.21
C VAL A 120 -4.62 -8.71 6.16
N LYS A 121 -4.12 -9.83 5.61
CA LYS A 121 -3.52 -10.92 6.39
C LYS A 121 -2.32 -10.48 7.25
N ASN A 122 -1.62 -9.42 6.84
CA ASN A 122 -0.49 -8.86 7.58
C ASN A 122 -0.88 -7.69 8.49
N LYS A 123 -2.15 -7.60 8.88
CA LYS A 123 -2.69 -6.56 9.78
C LYS A 123 -2.56 -5.14 9.21
N GLY A 124 -2.62 -5.00 7.89
CA GLY A 124 -2.77 -3.72 7.23
C GLY A 124 -4.00 -2.95 7.75
N ARG A 125 -3.84 -1.65 8.03
CA ARG A 125 -4.88 -0.80 8.63
C ARG A 125 -5.48 0.22 7.68
N GLY A 126 -4.98 0.30 6.46
CA GLY A 126 -5.43 1.25 5.46
C GLY A 126 -4.54 1.22 4.23
N ILE A 127 -5.13 1.63 3.13
CA ILE A 127 -4.52 1.53 1.82
C ILE A 127 -4.77 2.81 1.04
N PHE A 128 -3.76 3.21 0.28
CA PHE A 128 -3.89 4.18 -0.79
C PHE A 128 -3.55 3.47 -2.10
N MET A 129 -4.53 3.30 -2.98
CA MET A 129 -4.29 2.78 -4.32
C MET A 129 -4.24 3.99 -5.26
N GLN A 130 -3.05 4.32 -5.73
CA GLN A 130 -2.88 5.41 -6.66
C GLN A 130 -3.27 4.92 -8.04
N GLY A 131 -4.28 5.56 -8.63
CA GLY A 131 -4.62 5.41 -10.03
C GLY A 131 -4.05 6.56 -10.87
N THR A 132 -4.44 6.60 -12.12
CA THR A 132 -4.19 7.69 -13.06
C THR A 132 -5.34 8.69 -13.08
N GLY A 133 -5.12 9.82 -13.75
CA GLY A 133 -6.20 10.72 -14.19
C GLY A 133 -6.92 10.20 -15.44
N GLU A 134 -7.84 11.01 -15.94
CA GLU A 134 -8.60 10.76 -17.17
C GLU A 134 -7.68 10.53 -18.39
N ASN A 135 -8.20 9.86 -19.41
CA ASN A 135 -7.53 9.58 -20.69
C ASN A 135 -6.33 8.62 -20.62
N THR A 136 -6.27 7.78 -19.59
CA THR A 136 -5.23 6.74 -19.43
C THR A 136 -5.84 5.34 -19.55
N GLU A 137 -4.99 4.32 -19.68
CA GLU A 137 -5.39 2.93 -19.91
C GLU A 137 -6.46 2.46 -18.90
N PHE A 138 -7.69 2.27 -19.40
CA PHE A 138 -8.83 1.78 -18.64
C PHE A 138 -9.11 2.56 -17.34
N SER A 139 -8.89 3.88 -17.32
CA SER A 139 -9.00 4.73 -16.12
C SER A 139 -10.26 4.46 -15.28
N ASP A 140 -11.43 4.42 -15.94
CA ASP A 140 -12.73 4.20 -15.26
C ASP A 140 -12.85 2.80 -14.68
N LEU A 141 -12.45 1.78 -15.44
CA LEU A 141 -12.48 0.40 -15.01
C LEU A 141 -11.53 0.18 -13.83
N ARG A 142 -10.34 0.79 -13.88
CA ARG A 142 -9.37 0.76 -12.77
C ARG A 142 -9.95 1.40 -11.52
N ALA A 143 -10.50 2.61 -11.62
CA ALA A 143 -11.13 3.29 -10.49
C ALA A 143 -12.27 2.47 -9.88
N TYR A 144 -13.14 1.91 -10.72
CA TYR A 144 -14.24 1.04 -10.27
C TYR A 144 -13.74 -0.24 -9.60
N MET A 145 -12.80 -0.95 -10.22
CA MET A 145 -12.24 -2.18 -9.66
C MET A 145 -11.50 -1.91 -8.36
N MET A 146 -10.69 -0.85 -8.29
CA MET A 146 -9.96 -0.47 -7.07
C MET A 146 -10.92 -0.22 -5.90
N THR A 147 -11.94 0.62 -6.11
CA THR A 147 -12.92 0.96 -5.06
C THR A 147 -13.69 -0.27 -4.59
N ALA A 148 -14.13 -1.12 -5.53
CA ALA A 148 -14.80 -2.36 -5.22
C ALA A 148 -13.92 -3.36 -4.44
N LEU A 149 -12.64 -3.48 -4.81
CA LEU A 149 -11.70 -4.38 -4.15
C LEU A 149 -11.23 -3.88 -2.78
N ILE A 150 -11.15 -2.56 -2.58
CA ILE A 150 -10.89 -1.97 -1.25
C ILE A 150 -12.03 -2.31 -0.29
N TRP A 151 -13.27 -2.29 -0.77
CA TRP A 151 -14.44 -2.69 0.01
C TRP A 151 -14.46 -4.19 0.29
N ASP A 152 -14.23 -5.02 -0.74
CA ASP A 152 -14.18 -6.47 -0.62
C ASP A 152 -13.01 -7.08 -1.43
N PRO A 153 -11.90 -7.44 -0.75
CA PRO A 153 -10.74 -8.02 -1.42
C PRO A 153 -10.91 -9.52 -1.75
N SER A 154 -12.05 -10.14 -1.43
CA SER A 154 -12.35 -11.53 -1.78
C SER A 154 -12.79 -11.68 -3.24
N ARG A 155 -13.29 -10.60 -3.87
CA ARG A 155 -13.76 -10.57 -5.25
C ARG A 155 -12.65 -10.89 -6.26
N ASP A 156 -13.07 -11.38 -7.43
CA ASP A 156 -12.18 -11.70 -8.54
C ASP A 156 -12.01 -10.48 -9.46
N ALA A 157 -10.77 -10.20 -9.86
CA ALA A 157 -10.49 -9.15 -10.84
C ALA A 157 -11.16 -9.44 -12.19
N ASP A 158 -11.25 -10.71 -12.59
CA ASP A 158 -11.85 -11.10 -13.88
C ASP A 158 -13.35 -10.79 -13.95
N GLU A 159 -14.05 -10.71 -12.82
CA GLU A 159 -15.45 -10.27 -12.76
C GLU A 159 -15.59 -8.85 -13.33
N PHE A 160 -14.70 -7.93 -12.92
CA PHE A 160 -14.70 -6.55 -13.38
C PHE A 160 -14.22 -6.42 -14.82
N ILE A 161 -13.17 -7.16 -15.18
CA ILE A 161 -12.56 -7.11 -16.51
C ILE A 161 -13.53 -7.60 -17.58
N LYS A 162 -14.27 -8.68 -17.30
CA LYS A 162 -15.23 -9.28 -18.25
C LYS A 162 -16.57 -8.53 -18.27
N ASN A 163 -17.04 -8.05 -17.11
CA ASN A 163 -18.33 -7.38 -16.97
C ASN A 163 -18.19 -5.86 -16.90
N SER A 164 -17.37 -5.21 -17.72
CA SER A 164 -17.25 -3.73 -17.75
C SER A 164 -18.53 -2.99 -18.21
N SER A 165 -19.59 -3.74 -18.52
CA SER A 165 -20.92 -3.26 -18.93
C SER A 165 -21.59 -2.22 -18.02
N PRO A 166 -21.51 -2.26 -16.67
CA PRO A 166 -22.13 -1.25 -15.82
C PRO A 166 -21.58 0.16 -16.04
N LEU A 167 -20.27 0.31 -16.30
CA LEU A 167 -19.64 1.60 -16.61
C LEU A 167 -20.05 2.12 -17.99
N LEU A 168 -20.17 1.22 -18.97
CA LEU A 168 -20.67 1.54 -20.32
C LEU A 168 -22.15 1.94 -20.31
N ARG A 169 -22.94 1.45 -19.35
CA ARG A 169 -24.35 1.82 -19.17
C ARG A 169 -24.52 3.17 -18.48
N ALA A 170 -23.69 3.46 -17.48
CA ALA A 170 -23.73 4.74 -16.75
C ALA A 170 -23.39 5.94 -17.66
N ARG A 171 -22.37 5.82 -18.52
CA ARG A 171 -22.03 6.89 -19.50
C ARG A 171 -23.14 7.15 -20.52
N ARG A 172 -23.87 6.12 -20.96
CA ARG A 172 -25.01 6.31 -21.89
C ARG A 172 -26.19 7.09 -21.29
N GLN A 173 -26.30 7.16 -19.97
CA GLN A 173 -27.39 7.87 -19.29
C GLN A 173 -27.05 9.33 -18.96
N THR A 174 -25.77 9.73 -19.04
CA THR A 174 -25.34 11.12 -18.79
C THR A 174 -25.17 11.93 -20.07
N ASP A 175 -25.15 11.27 -21.22
CA ASP A 175 -25.01 11.88 -22.55
C ASP A 175 -26.37 12.07 -23.28
N SER A 176 -27.48 12.04 -22.53
CA SER A 176 -28.87 12.26 -23.01
C SER A 176 -29.53 13.39 -22.23
#